data_AF-A0A661HTF9-F1
#
_entry.id   AF-A0A661HTF9-F1
#
_cell.length_a   1.000
_cell.length_b   1.000
_cell.length_c   1.000
_cell.angle_alpha   90.00
_cell.angle_beta   90.00
_cell.angle_gamma   90.00
#
_symmetry.space_group_name_H-M   'P 1'
#
loop_
_entity.id
_entity.type
_entity.pdbx_description
1 polymer ?
#
loop_
_entity_poly.entity_id
_entity_poly.type
_entity_poly.pdbx_seq_one_letter_code
_entity_poly.pdbx_strand_id
1 'polypeptide(L)'
;MKYFNVFIGKNGTGKTYFAKLIYFLTDHKYSRNLFEKMFSDKIDKAFHNKSDLLITVAEQKKFTNSLENDIKNNYALMIKANKKLFSNFSFNIEIDTNEDFIYMNKTKEYDEYKFLCGIEFIKKTFDNLFSYYLPAARANYMTTYKNLIESILKNVRASQLRKSSNVDYGLPEIELNFLLDIQNVDTAENGFFSTLALKIEREIFLNGRVSIRNPKSQDMPTYEYVLKEQKTALDLIAASSAVAELSPLILYLRHIIVYEKDNFLIIDEPELSLHPEAQAKLVSILVEAVNQGLKLILVTHSPYIIEALNNHLLRDKIDKYELPNNIKKVPKISYEKVGSYLFEDKTIKNIMNEEFKIIDDKLLNTFNSIGNLYDRMSSIEWESSDNGVLNQ
;
A
#
# COMPACT_ATOMS: atom_id res chain seq x y z
N MET A 1 -8.46 11.04 -4.35
CA MET A 1 -7.07 10.89 -3.83
C MET A 1 -6.11 10.98 -5.00
N LYS A 2 -4.84 11.40 -4.82
CA LYS A 2 -3.88 11.44 -5.94
C LYS A 2 -3.41 10.02 -6.30
N TYR A 3 -2.64 9.85 -7.37
CA TYR A 3 -2.18 8.51 -7.79
C TYR A 3 -1.01 8.01 -6.94
N PHE A 4 -0.05 8.88 -6.60
CA PHE A 4 1.06 8.57 -5.70
C PHE A 4 0.90 9.44 -4.45
N ASN A 5 0.52 8.83 -3.33
CA ASN A 5 0.38 9.54 -2.06
C ASN A 5 1.48 9.11 -1.09
N VAL A 6 2.05 10.05 -0.35
CA VAL A 6 3.03 9.76 0.71
C VAL A 6 2.52 10.30 2.03
N PHE A 7 2.47 9.44 3.04
CA PHE A 7 2.18 9.77 4.43
C PHE A 7 3.49 9.76 5.20
N ILE A 8 4.00 10.94 5.52
CA ILE A 8 5.28 11.12 6.21
C ILE A 8 5.08 11.63 7.63
N GLY A 9 5.96 11.22 8.55
CA GLY A 9 6.00 11.76 9.91
C GLY A 9 6.67 10.80 10.88
N LYS A 10 6.83 11.22 12.14
CA LYS A 10 7.42 10.37 13.20
C LYS A 10 6.59 9.13 13.50
N ASN A 11 7.21 8.16 14.19
CA ASN A 11 6.49 7.00 14.73
C ASN A 11 5.46 7.46 15.77
N GLY A 12 4.31 6.78 15.79
CA GLY A 12 3.23 7.08 16.73
C GLY A 12 2.31 8.25 16.36
N THR A 13 2.47 8.89 15.20
CA THR A 13 1.59 9.99 14.75
C THR A 13 0.27 9.54 14.12
N GLY A 14 0.04 8.23 14.00
CA GLY A 14 -1.21 7.66 13.50
C GLY A 14 -1.22 7.31 12.01
N LYS A 15 -0.11 7.50 11.28
CA LYS A 15 0.01 7.24 9.83
C LYS A 15 -0.47 5.84 9.43
N THR A 16 0.07 4.82 10.08
CA THR A 16 -0.28 3.42 9.83
C THR A 16 -1.78 3.17 10.08
N TYR A 17 -2.34 3.67 11.18
CA TYR A 17 -3.78 3.55 11.42
C TYR A 17 -4.59 4.22 10.30
N PHE A 18 -4.23 5.45 9.92
CA PHE A 18 -4.92 6.15 8.84
C PHE A 18 -4.82 5.41 7.50
N ALA A 19 -3.65 4.86 7.16
CA ALA A 19 -3.49 4.04 5.96
C ALA A 19 -4.33 2.76 5.99
N LYS A 20 -4.41 2.09 7.15
CA LYS A 20 -5.30 0.94 7.36
C LYS A 20 -6.78 1.33 7.23
N LEU A 21 -7.17 2.52 7.70
CA LEU A 21 -8.53 3.03 7.50
C LEU A 21 -8.84 3.21 6.01
N ILE A 22 -7.91 3.80 5.24
CA ILE A 22 -8.07 3.92 3.79
C ILE A 22 -8.17 2.55 3.14
N TYR A 23 -7.33 1.58 3.53
CA TYR A 23 -7.44 0.21 3.05
C TYR A 23 -8.86 -0.35 3.22
N PHE A 24 -9.46 -0.25 4.42
CA PHE A 24 -10.82 -0.78 4.63
C PHE A 24 -11.89 -0.01 3.86
N LEU A 25 -11.69 1.28 3.62
CA LEU A 25 -12.59 2.09 2.80
C LEU A 25 -12.50 1.73 1.31
N THR A 26 -11.33 1.35 0.82
CA THR A 26 -11.10 1.02 -0.59
C THR A 26 -11.14 -0.47 -0.89
N ASP A 27 -11.10 -1.35 0.12
CA ASP A 27 -11.19 -2.79 -0.07
C ASP A 27 -12.59 -3.19 -0.51
N HIS A 28 -12.70 -3.63 -1.75
CA HIS A 28 -13.92 -4.14 -2.34
C HIS A 28 -14.51 -5.31 -1.54
N LYS A 29 -13.70 -6.16 -0.88
CA LYS A 29 -14.21 -7.31 -0.12
C LYS A 29 -15.14 -6.85 1.01
N TYR A 30 -14.73 -5.78 1.70
CA TYR A 30 -15.44 -5.26 2.86
C TYR A 30 -16.72 -4.52 2.45
N SER A 31 -16.61 -3.56 1.54
CA SER A 31 -17.72 -2.75 1.03
C SER A 31 -18.76 -3.60 0.26
N ARG A 32 -18.33 -4.61 -0.48
CA ARG A 32 -19.20 -5.56 -1.20
C ARG A 32 -20.07 -6.39 -0.25
N ASN A 33 -19.48 -6.98 0.78
CA ASN A 33 -20.22 -7.81 1.75
C ASN A 33 -21.35 -7.02 2.42
N LEU A 34 -21.10 -5.75 2.75
CA LEU A 34 -22.12 -4.86 3.30
C LEU A 34 -23.19 -4.54 2.25
N PHE A 35 -22.79 -4.23 1.02
CA PHE A 35 -23.70 -3.91 -0.08
C PHE A 35 -24.64 -5.08 -0.39
N GLU A 36 -24.10 -6.29 -0.53
CA GLU A 36 -24.86 -7.51 -0.82
C GLU A 36 -25.89 -7.80 0.27
N LYS A 37 -25.52 -7.61 1.55
CA LYS A 37 -26.47 -7.74 2.68
C LYS A 37 -27.57 -6.69 2.66
N MET A 38 -27.27 -5.46 2.25
CA MET A 38 -28.24 -4.36 2.26
C MET A 38 -29.22 -4.41 1.08
N PHE A 39 -28.77 -4.92 -0.07
CA PHE A 39 -29.52 -4.88 -1.33
C PHE A 39 -29.83 -6.27 -1.89
N SER A 40 -29.75 -7.34 -1.09
CA SER A 40 -29.98 -8.73 -1.49
C SER A 40 -31.23 -8.89 -2.35
N ASP A 41 -32.37 -8.39 -1.87
CA ASP A 41 -33.65 -8.54 -2.57
C ASP A 41 -33.67 -7.86 -3.95
N LYS A 42 -32.98 -6.72 -4.07
CA LYS A 42 -32.86 -6.01 -5.35
C LYS A 42 -31.91 -6.74 -6.29
N ILE A 43 -30.81 -7.27 -5.76
CA ILE A 43 -29.85 -8.05 -6.54
C ILE A 43 -30.51 -9.32 -7.07
N ASP A 44 -31.25 -10.04 -6.22
CA ASP A 44 -31.98 -11.25 -6.60
C ASP A 44 -33.03 -10.95 -7.68
N LYS A 45 -33.80 -9.86 -7.51
CA LYS A 45 -34.77 -9.42 -8.52
C LYS A 45 -34.10 -9.06 -9.85
N ALA A 46 -33.00 -8.31 -9.82
CA ALA A 46 -32.25 -7.94 -11.01
C ALA A 46 -31.70 -9.18 -11.73
N PHE A 47 -31.15 -10.13 -10.96
CA PHE A 47 -30.65 -11.40 -11.46
C PHE A 47 -31.75 -12.24 -12.12
N HIS A 48 -32.87 -12.47 -11.43
CA HIS A 48 -33.99 -13.25 -11.96
C HIS A 48 -34.62 -12.62 -13.20
N ASN A 49 -34.76 -11.30 -13.22
CA ASN A 49 -35.36 -10.57 -14.34
C ASN A 49 -34.37 -10.30 -15.47
N LYS A 50 -33.08 -10.66 -15.31
CA LYS A 50 -31.99 -10.30 -16.23
C LYS A 50 -32.01 -8.80 -16.57
N SER A 51 -32.28 -7.98 -15.57
CA SER A 51 -32.42 -6.52 -15.67
C SER A 51 -31.33 -5.79 -14.91
N ASP A 52 -31.16 -4.51 -15.20
CA ASP A 52 -30.18 -3.67 -14.51
C ASP A 52 -30.54 -3.49 -13.03
N LEU A 53 -29.52 -3.40 -12.17
CA LEU A 53 -29.68 -3.05 -10.76
C LEU A 53 -29.70 -1.52 -10.61
N LEU A 54 -30.86 -0.96 -10.25
CA LEU A 54 -31.01 0.47 -10.01
C LEU A 54 -30.87 0.82 -8.52
N ILE A 55 -29.90 1.68 -8.22
CA ILE A 55 -29.66 2.25 -6.89
C ILE A 55 -29.93 3.75 -6.94
N THR A 56 -30.80 4.23 -6.07
CA THR A 56 -31.16 5.66 -5.97
C THR A 56 -30.13 6.44 -5.15
N VAL A 57 -30.08 7.77 -5.30
CA VAL A 57 -29.22 8.66 -4.48
C VAL A 57 -29.51 8.50 -2.97
N ALA A 58 -30.77 8.30 -2.60
CA ALA A 58 -31.14 8.06 -1.20
C ALA A 58 -30.59 6.72 -0.67
N GLU A 59 -30.62 5.67 -1.49
CA GLU A 59 -30.03 4.37 -1.16
C GLU A 59 -28.50 4.42 -1.12
N GLN A 60 -27.88 5.22 -1.99
CA GLN A 60 -26.46 5.49 -1.95
C GLN A 60 -26.06 6.11 -0.62
N LYS A 61 -26.76 7.18 -0.21
CA LYS A 61 -26.52 7.82 1.10
C LYS A 61 -26.76 6.86 2.27
N LYS A 62 -27.77 5.99 2.17
CA LYS A 62 -28.04 4.95 3.18
C LYS A 62 -26.89 3.94 3.28
N PHE A 63 -26.35 3.49 2.14
CA PHE A 63 -25.18 2.61 2.10
C PHE A 63 -23.97 3.28 2.73
N THR A 64 -23.67 4.53 2.36
CA THR A 64 -22.56 5.30 2.92
C THR A 64 -22.63 5.44 4.42
N ASN A 65 -23.80 5.81 4.96
CA ASN A 65 -24.02 5.88 6.40
C ASN A 65 -23.84 4.51 7.08
N SER A 66 -24.25 3.44 6.42
CA SER A 66 -24.07 2.07 6.92
C SER A 66 -22.59 1.68 6.97
N LEU A 67 -21.84 1.97 5.90
CA LEU A 67 -20.40 1.75 5.82
C LEU A 67 -19.65 2.55 6.89
N GLU A 68 -20.03 3.82 7.06
CA GLU A 68 -19.48 4.69 8.10
C GLU A 68 -19.68 4.11 9.50
N ASN A 69 -20.90 3.66 9.80
CA ASN A 69 -21.24 3.05 11.08
C ASN A 69 -20.51 1.72 11.30
N ASP A 70 -20.41 0.86 10.27
CA ASP A 70 -19.74 -0.43 10.41
C ASP A 70 -18.25 -0.25 10.72
N ILE A 71 -17.56 0.62 9.99
CA ILE A 71 -16.15 0.94 10.28
C ILE A 71 -16.03 1.59 11.66
N LYS A 72 -16.87 2.58 12.03
CA LYS A 72 -16.81 3.20 13.38
C LYS A 72 -16.88 2.15 14.49
N ASN A 73 -17.73 1.16 14.34
CA ASN A 73 -17.97 0.13 15.36
C ASN A 73 -16.92 -0.99 15.36
N ASN A 74 -16.37 -1.32 14.19
CA ASN A 74 -15.53 -2.51 14.00
C ASN A 74 -14.05 -2.19 13.77
N TYR A 75 -13.67 -0.95 13.44
CA TYR A 75 -12.30 -0.60 13.04
C TYR A 75 -11.26 -1.02 14.08
N ALA A 76 -11.50 -0.74 15.36
CA ALA A 76 -10.61 -1.17 16.44
C ALA A 76 -10.43 -2.70 16.50
N LEU A 77 -11.49 -3.48 16.22
CA LEU A 77 -11.42 -4.93 16.17
C LEU A 77 -10.67 -5.42 14.93
N MET A 78 -10.92 -4.82 13.76
CA MET A 78 -10.27 -5.17 12.49
C MET A 78 -8.76 -5.03 12.56
N ILE A 79 -8.26 -4.02 13.27
CA ILE A 79 -6.84 -3.79 13.51
C ILE A 79 -6.33 -4.43 14.82
N LYS A 80 -7.15 -5.23 15.51
CA LYS A 80 -6.87 -5.83 16.83
C LYS A 80 -6.34 -4.84 17.88
N ALA A 81 -6.82 -3.61 17.85
CA ALA A 81 -6.50 -2.60 18.84
C ALA A 81 -7.53 -2.56 19.98
N ASN A 82 -7.12 -1.99 21.11
CA ASN A 82 -8.02 -1.76 22.24
C ASN A 82 -9.09 -0.73 21.86
N LYS A 83 -10.37 -1.12 21.92
CA LYS A 83 -11.52 -0.24 21.62
C LYS A 83 -11.49 1.09 22.39
N LYS A 84 -10.94 1.12 23.60
CA LYS A 84 -10.83 2.36 24.40
C LYS A 84 -9.97 3.43 23.73
N LEU A 85 -8.99 3.04 22.90
CA LEU A 85 -8.15 3.99 22.15
C LEU A 85 -8.95 4.70 21.04
N PHE A 86 -10.10 4.13 20.64
CA PHE A 86 -10.97 4.62 19.59
C PHE A 86 -12.31 5.13 20.13
N SER A 87 -12.43 5.42 21.43
CA SER A 87 -13.69 5.92 22.00
C SER A 87 -14.15 7.25 21.40
N ASN A 88 -13.19 8.06 20.93
CA ASN A 88 -13.44 9.36 20.30
C ASN A 88 -13.22 9.28 18.78
N PHE A 89 -13.13 8.07 18.21
CA PHE A 89 -12.97 7.91 16.78
C PHE A 89 -14.26 8.29 16.07
N SER A 90 -14.15 9.26 15.18
CA SER A 90 -15.23 9.68 14.31
C SER A 90 -14.64 9.94 12.94
N PHE A 91 -15.40 9.61 11.91
CA PHE A 91 -15.08 9.92 10.53
C PHE A 91 -16.40 10.01 9.77
N ASN A 92 -16.44 10.82 8.72
CA ASN A 92 -17.62 10.96 7.89
C ASN A 92 -17.22 10.75 6.43
N ILE A 93 -18.10 10.14 5.65
CA ILE A 93 -17.90 9.98 4.21
C ILE A 93 -18.83 10.95 3.49
N GLU A 94 -18.25 11.91 2.77
CA GLU A 94 -18.98 12.81 1.88
C GLU A 94 -18.85 12.30 0.45
N ILE A 95 -19.99 12.16 -0.23
CA ILE A 95 -20.06 11.81 -1.65
C ILE A 95 -20.43 13.06 -2.41
N ASP A 96 -19.61 13.44 -3.39
CA ASP A 96 -19.96 14.47 -4.35
C ASP A 96 -21.04 13.92 -5.31
N THR A 97 -22.27 14.39 -5.15
CA THR A 97 -23.44 13.88 -5.88
C THR A 97 -23.63 14.54 -7.25
N ASN A 98 -22.66 15.31 -7.75
CA ASN A 98 -22.82 16.09 -8.97
C ASN A 98 -22.75 15.27 -10.28
N GLU A 99 -22.47 13.96 -10.23
CA GLU A 99 -22.39 13.11 -11.43
C GLU A 99 -23.26 11.83 -11.34
N ASP A 100 -24.28 11.79 -12.21
CA ASP A 100 -24.92 10.65 -12.89
C ASP A 100 -25.45 9.41 -12.12
N PHE A 101 -26.73 9.10 -12.40
CA PHE A 101 -27.36 7.79 -12.21
C PHE A 101 -26.44 6.63 -12.65
N ILE A 102 -26.42 5.55 -11.88
CA ILE A 102 -25.56 4.38 -12.14
C ILE A 102 -26.38 3.30 -12.84
N TYR A 103 -26.00 2.99 -14.08
CA TYR A 103 -26.52 1.88 -14.87
C TYR A 103 -25.47 0.77 -14.90
N MET A 104 -25.86 -0.49 -14.76
CA MET A 104 -24.98 -1.62 -15.07
C MET A 104 -25.34 -2.22 -16.41
N ASN A 105 -24.36 -2.35 -17.31
CA ASN A 105 -24.59 -2.84 -18.67
C ASN A 105 -24.20 -4.33 -18.80
N LYS A 106 -24.88 -5.04 -19.70
CA LYS A 106 -24.72 -6.47 -19.94
C LYS A 106 -23.39 -6.76 -20.68
N THR A 107 -22.34 -7.23 -20.03
CA THR A 107 -21.11 -7.69 -20.72
C THR A 107 -21.21 -9.16 -21.08
N LYS A 108 -21.01 -9.47 -22.37
CA LYS A 108 -20.95 -10.82 -22.94
C LYS A 108 -19.62 -11.51 -22.59
N GLU A 109 -19.72 -12.84 -22.47
CA GLU A 109 -18.67 -13.87 -22.39
C GLU A 109 -18.20 -14.29 -20.99
N TYR A 110 -18.13 -15.62 -20.84
CA TYR A 110 -17.85 -16.50 -19.69
C TYR A 110 -19.07 -16.94 -18.86
N ASP A 111 -19.47 -18.21 -19.06
CA ASP A 111 -20.45 -18.99 -18.28
C ASP A 111 -19.91 -19.35 -16.87
N GLU A 112 -19.54 -18.32 -16.10
CA GLU A 112 -19.37 -18.37 -14.65
C GLU A 112 -20.01 -17.10 -14.06
N TYR A 113 -21.06 -17.26 -13.24
CA TYR A 113 -21.78 -16.15 -12.62
C TYR A 113 -20.92 -15.48 -11.53
N LYS A 114 -19.98 -14.61 -11.94
CA LYS A 114 -19.37 -13.64 -11.02
C LYS A 114 -20.38 -12.52 -10.75
N PHE A 115 -20.97 -12.52 -9.56
CA PHE A 115 -21.71 -11.38 -9.02
C PHE A 115 -20.82 -10.12 -9.10
N LEU A 116 -21.11 -9.23 -10.05
CA LEU A 116 -20.46 -7.93 -10.26
C LEU A 116 -21.29 -6.76 -9.68
N CYS A 117 -22.31 -7.04 -8.88
CA CYS A 117 -23.24 -6.03 -8.34
C CYS A 117 -22.69 -5.17 -7.19
N GLY A 118 -21.44 -5.33 -6.76
CA GLY A 118 -20.76 -4.32 -5.93
C GLY A 118 -19.92 -3.35 -6.75
N ILE A 119 -19.56 -3.70 -7.98
CA ILE A 119 -18.38 -3.09 -8.61
C ILE A 119 -18.76 -1.78 -9.32
N GLU A 120 -19.82 -1.67 -10.13
CA GLU A 120 -20.15 -0.37 -10.79
C GLU A 120 -20.66 0.77 -9.87
N PHE A 121 -21.28 0.43 -8.74
CA PHE A 121 -21.73 1.42 -7.75
C PHE A 121 -20.57 1.87 -6.84
N ILE A 122 -19.71 0.94 -6.43
CA ILE A 122 -18.46 1.26 -5.73
C ILE A 122 -17.51 1.97 -6.70
N LYS A 123 -17.40 1.58 -7.98
CA LYS A 123 -16.59 2.19 -9.06
C LYS A 123 -16.68 3.70 -9.11
N LYS A 124 -17.90 4.22 -9.06
CA LYS A 124 -18.19 5.66 -9.15
C LYS A 124 -18.02 6.36 -7.81
N THR A 125 -18.19 5.67 -6.69
CA THR A 125 -18.15 6.25 -5.33
C THR A 125 -16.74 6.22 -4.71
N PHE A 126 -16.00 5.15 -4.97
CA PHE A 126 -14.63 4.86 -4.57
C PHE A 126 -14.03 4.14 -5.78
N ASP A 127 -13.33 4.87 -6.66
CA ASP A 127 -12.60 4.32 -7.82
C ASP A 127 -12.32 2.82 -7.67
N ASN A 128 -12.69 1.97 -8.65
CA ASN A 128 -12.35 0.55 -8.64
C ASN A 128 -10.94 0.33 -8.06
N LEU A 129 -10.82 -0.22 -6.86
CA LEU A 129 -9.52 -0.41 -6.26
C LEU A 129 -9.46 -1.82 -5.69
N PHE A 130 -8.89 -2.74 -6.47
CA PHE A 130 -8.27 -3.93 -5.91
C PHE A 130 -7.18 -3.45 -4.95
N SER A 131 -7.54 -3.44 -3.67
CA SER A 131 -6.71 -2.87 -2.62
C SER A 131 -5.83 -3.93 -2.01
N TYR A 132 -4.56 -3.61 -1.94
CA TYR A 132 -3.48 -4.46 -1.46
C TYR A 132 -2.72 -3.71 -0.37
N TYR A 133 -2.31 -4.41 0.67
CA TYR A 133 -1.56 -3.81 1.78
C TYR A 133 -0.32 -4.63 2.11
N LEU A 134 0.85 -4.01 2.00
CA LEU A 134 2.11 -4.58 2.46
C LEU A 134 2.42 -4.04 3.86
N PRO A 135 2.31 -4.85 4.92
CA PRO A 135 2.54 -4.40 6.28
C PRO A 135 4.02 -4.07 6.55
N ALA A 136 4.28 -3.23 7.55
CA ALA A 136 5.64 -2.92 7.98
C ALA A 136 6.42 -4.16 8.42
N ALA A 137 5.74 -5.13 9.06
CA ALA A 137 6.33 -6.40 9.49
C ALA A 137 6.33 -7.50 8.40
N ARG A 138 6.22 -7.14 7.12
CA ARG A 138 6.09 -8.10 5.99
C ARG A 138 7.22 -9.11 5.91
N ALA A 139 8.47 -8.74 6.20
CA ALA A 139 9.57 -9.72 6.22
C ALA A 139 9.37 -10.83 7.27
N ASN A 140 8.83 -10.49 8.45
CA ASN A 140 8.50 -11.48 9.47
C ASN A 140 7.38 -12.41 9.01
N TYR A 141 6.36 -11.88 8.32
CA TYR A 141 5.31 -12.73 7.74
C TYR A 141 5.87 -13.64 6.64
N MET A 142 6.73 -13.15 5.76
CA MET A 142 7.37 -13.95 4.72
C MET A 142 8.19 -15.13 5.25
N THR A 143 8.79 -14.96 6.42
CA THR A 143 9.63 -16.01 7.04
C THR A 143 8.82 -16.96 7.93
N THR A 144 7.61 -16.58 8.36
CA THR A 144 6.81 -17.36 9.33
C THR A 144 5.42 -17.78 8.84
N TYR A 145 5.02 -17.40 7.62
CA TYR A 145 3.67 -17.62 7.07
C TYR A 145 3.18 -19.06 7.19
N LYS A 146 4.02 -20.07 6.91
CA LYS A 146 3.63 -21.50 7.05
C LYS A 146 3.13 -21.80 8.45
N ASN A 147 3.90 -21.43 9.47
CA ASN A 147 3.56 -21.64 10.87
C ASN A 147 2.32 -20.83 11.29
N LEU A 148 2.21 -19.59 10.81
CA LEU A 148 1.07 -18.72 11.09
C LEU A 148 -0.22 -19.26 10.49
N ILE A 149 -0.20 -19.68 9.22
CA ILE A 149 -1.37 -20.26 8.53
C ILE A 149 -1.77 -21.58 9.20
N GLU A 150 -0.82 -22.45 9.55
CA GLU A 150 -1.12 -23.66 10.30
C GLU A 150 -1.80 -23.36 11.66
N SER A 151 -1.32 -22.35 12.37
CA SER A 151 -1.91 -21.88 13.63
C SER A 151 -3.34 -21.37 13.43
N ILE A 152 -3.56 -20.55 12.40
CA ILE A 152 -4.87 -20.05 12.00
C ILE A 152 -5.82 -21.22 11.71
N LEU A 153 -5.39 -22.20 10.92
CA LEU A 153 -6.21 -23.37 10.58
C LEU A 153 -6.57 -24.21 11.82
N LYS A 154 -5.65 -24.33 12.79
CA LYS A 154 -5.92 -24.96 14.09
C LYS A 154 -6.99 -24.20 14.87
N ASN A 155 -6.91 -22.87 14.92
CA ASN A 155 -7.91 -22.02 15.60
C ASN A 155 -9.29 -22.08 14.95
N VAL A 156 -9.36 -22.11 13.62
CA VAL A 156 -10.61 -22.27 12.86
C VAL A 156 -11.26 -23.61 13.23
N ARG A 157 -10.50 -24.72 13.16
CA ARG A 157 -11.01 -26.05 13.51
C ARG A 157 -11.48 -26.11 14.97
N ALA A 158 -10.71 -25.55 15.91
CA ALA A 158 -11.09 -25.50 17.31
C ALA A 158 -12.36 -24.67 17.55
N SER A 159 -12.58 -23.61 16.79
CA SER A 159 -13.79 -22.76 16.89
C SER A 159 -15.01 -23.49 16.34
N GLN A 160 -14.87 -24.23 15.24
CA GLN A 160 -15.92 -25.09 14.68
C GLN A 160 -16.32 -26.20 15.66
N LEU A 161 -15.36 -26.87 16.30
CA LEU A 161 -15.63 -27.88 17.33
C LEU A 161 -16.38 -27.31 18.53
N ARG A 162 -16.09 -26.05 18.89
CA ARG A 162 -16.76 -25.32 19.97
C ARG A 162 -18.11 -24.70 19.57
N LYS A 163 -18.55 -24.84 18.31
CA LYS A 163 -19.73 -24.15 17.74
C LYS A 163 -19.72 -22.64 18.01
N SER A 164 -18.52 -22.04 18.06
CA SER A 164 -18.37 -20.59 18.20
C SER A 164 -18.64 -19.93 16.85
N SER A 165 -19.53 -18.93 16.83
CA SER A 165 -19.76 -18.10 15.65
C SER A 165 -18.59 -17.16 15.34
N ASN A 166 -17.77 -16.82 16.35
CA ASN A 166 -16.61 -15.97 16.19
C ASN A 166 -15.33 -16.82 16.17
N VAL A 167 -14.61 -16.75 15.06
CA VAL A 167 -13.28 -17.34 14.91
C VAL A 167 -12.25 -16.26 15.20
N ASP A 168 -11.42 -16.46 16.23
CA ASP A 168 -10.24 -15.62 16.44
C ASP A 168 -9.08 -16.15 15.60
N TYR A 169 -8.76 -15.44 14.51
CA TYR A 169 -7.66 -15.75 13.62
C TYR A 169 -6.28 -15.43 14.21
N GLY A 170 -6.21 -14.80 15.39
CA GLY A 170 -4.94 -14.45 16.02
C GLY A 170 -4.28 -13.19 15.46
N LEU A 171 -4.61 -12.76 14.25
CA LEU A 171 -4.04 -11.58 13.58
C LEU A 171 -5.09 -10.51 13.26
N PRO A 172 -4.69 -9.24 13.09
CA PRO A 172 -5.55 -8.25 12.47
C PRO A 172 -5.85 -8.60 11.01
N GLU A 173 -6.95 -8.06 10.49
CA GLU A 173 -7.54 -8.46 9.21
C GLU A 173 -6.62 -8.18 8.01
N ILE A 174 -5.88 -7.07 8.05
CA ILE A 174 -4.93 -6.69 7.00
C ILE A 174 -3.77 -7.68 6.91
N GLU A 175 -3.20 -8.07 8.05
CA GLU A 175 -2.14 -9.05 8.12
C GLU A 175 -2.64 -10.45 7.71
N LEU A 176 -3.89 -10.80 8.03
CA LEU A 176 -4.52 -12.02 7.55
C LEU A 176 -4.68 -12.00 6.02
N ASN A 177 -5.17 -10.90 5.44
CA ASN A 177 -5.30 -10.74 4.00
C ASN A 177 -3.94 -10.84 3.29
N PHE A 178 -2.91 -10.20 3.85
CA PHE A 178 -1.54 -10.32 3.36
C PHE A 178 -1.06 -11.78 3.33
N LEU A 179 -1.30 -12.54 4.42
CA LEU A 179 -0.94 -13.97 4.49
C LEU A 179 -1.70 -14.81 3.46
N LEU A 180 -2.98 -14.54 3.25
CA LEU A 180 -3.79 -15.23 2.24
C LEU A 180 -3.30 -14.93 0.83
N ASP A 181 -2.91 -13.69 0.55
CA ASP A 181 -2.37 -13.30 -0.75
C ASP A 181 -1.08 -14.07 -1.05
N ILE A 182 -0.13 -14.14 -0.10
CA ILE A 182 1.11 -14.92 -0.27
C ILE A 182 0.88 -16.44 -0.16
N GLN A 183 -0.20 -16.92 0.44
CA GLN A 183 -0.49 -18.36 0.45
C GLN A 183 -0.93 -18.85 -0.92
N ASN A 184 -1.66 -18.01 -1.66
CA ASN A 184 -2.32 -18.37 -2.91
C ASN A 184 -1.48 -18.08 -4.16
N VAL A 185 -0.24 -17.62 -3.99
CA VAL A 185 0.66 -17.35 -5.13
C VAL A 185 1.07 -18.67 -5.78
N ASP A 186 0.90 -18.75 -7.09
CA ASP A 186 1.40 -19.85 -7.92
C ASP A 186 2.66 -19.45 -8.71
N THR A 187 3.15 -20.37 -9.54
CA THR A 187 4.36 -20.13 -10.35
C THR A 187 4.09 -19.34 -11.64
N ALA A 188 2.83 -19.03 -11.96
CA ALA A 188 2.48 -18.30 -13.16
C ALA A 188 2.79 -16.80 -12.98
N GLU A 189 3.60 -16.24 -13.87
CA GLU A 189 3.98 -14.82 -13.84
C GLU A 189 2.94 -13.97 -14.60
N ASN A 190 1.67 -14.05 -14.17
CA ASN A 190 0.55 -13.36 -14.83
C ASN A 190 0.38 -11.90 -14.36
N GLY A 191 1.23 -11.41 -13.45
CA GLY A 191 1.14 -10.06 -12.91
C GLY A 191 1.44 -9.00 -13.97
N PHE A 192 0.61 -7.97 -14.00
CA PHE A 192 0.70 -6.85 -14.95
C PHE A 192 2.02 -6.09 -14.79
N PHE A 193 2.52 -5.97 -13.55
CA PHE A 193 3.74 -5.24 -13.22
C PHE A 193 4.99 -6.15 -13.13
N SER A 194 4.97 -7.33 -13.74
CA SER A 194 6.07 -8.32 -13.68
C SER A 194 7.42 -7.75 -14.16
N THR A 195 7.42 -6.83 -15.13
CA THR A 195 8.63 -6.14 -15.59
C THR A 195 9.26 -5.25 -14.52
N LEU A 196 8.46 -4.64 -13.65
CA LEU A 196 8.92 -3.83 -12.53
C LEU A 196 9.50 -4.71 -11.41
N ALA A 197 8.91 -5.89 -11.19
CA ALA A 197 9.49 -6.90 -10.30
C ALA A 197 10.90 -7.31 -10.75
N LEU A 198 11.11 -7.50 -12.05
CA LEU A 198 12.44 -7.77 -12.62
C LEU A 198 13.42 -6.59 -12.45
N LYS A 199 12.93 -5.34 -12.46
CA LYS A 199 13.78 -4.17 -12.17
C LYS A 199 14.25 -4.15 -10.72
N ILE A 200 13.39 -4.47 -9.75
CA ILE A 200 13.79 -4.58 -8.33
C ILE A 200 14.94 -5.60 -8.20
N GLU A 201 14.77 -6.77 -8.79
CA GLU A 201 15.78 -7.84 -8.76
C GLU A 201 17.12 -7.43 -9.40
N ARG A 202 17.07 -6.72 -10.53
CA ARG A 202 18.28 -6.28 -11.24
C ARG A 202 19.00 -5.13 -10.54
N GLU A 203 18.24 -4.12 -10.11
CA GLU A 203 18.80 -2.83 -9.68
C GLU A 203 19.03 -2.76 -8.17
N ILE A 204 18.22 -3.46 -7.37
CA ILE A 204 18.30 -3.47 -5.90
C ILE A 204 18.96 -4.77 -5.40
N PHE A 205 18.57 -5.92 -5.92
CA PHE A 205 19.15 -7.22 -5.51
C PHE A 205 20.41 -7.61 -6.29
N LEU A 206 20.95 -6.71 -7.12
CA LEU A 206 22.17 -6.94 -7.91
C LEU A 206 22.08 -8.21 -8.77
N ASN A 207 20.92 -8.42 -9.39
CA ASN A 207 20.54 -9.57 -10.22
C ASN A 207 20.19 -10.87 -9.48
N GLY A 208 20.00 -10.85 -8.16
CA GLY A 208 19.34 -11.98 -7.48
C GLY A 208 17.84 -12.03 -7.77
N ARG A 209 17.26 -13.22 -7.79
CA ARG A 209 15.86 -13.46 -8.16
C ARG A 209 15.07 -14.09 -7.02
N VAL A 210 13.87 -13.61 -6.79
CA VAL A 210 12.88 -14.30 -5.93
C VAL A 210 12.21 -15.37 -6.77
N SER A 211 12.32 -16.62 -6.34
CA SER A 211 11.70 -17.77 -6.98
C SER A 211 10.70 -18.44 -6.06
N ILE A 212 9.68 -19.03 -6.68
CA ILE A 212 8.65 -19.80 -5.98
C ILE A 212 8.89 -21.26 -6.29
N ARG A 213 9.17 -22.05 -5.26
CA ARG A 213 9.16 -23.50 -5.35
C ARG A 213 7.76 -23.98 -4.96
N ASN A 214 6.98 -24.36 -5.97
CA ASN A 214 5.68 -24.99 -5.80
C ASN A 214 5.81 -26.52 -5.99
N PRO A 215 5.72 -27.35 -4.93
CA PRO A 215 6.33 -28.69 -4.98
C PRO A 215 5.42 -29.87 -5.32
N LYS A 216 4.07 -29.74 -5.36
CA LYS A 216 3.07 -30.74 -5.81
C LYS A 216 1.68 -30.28 -5.34
N SER A 217 0.60 -30.84 -5.90
CA SER A 217 -0.79 -30.50 -5.60
C SER A 217 -1.18 -30.79 -4.14
N GLN A 218 -0.83 -29.89 -3.20
CA GLN A 218 -1.37 -29.66 -1.84
C GLN A 218 -0.43 -28.84 -0.93
N ASP A 219 0.82 -28.58 -1.33
CA ASP A 219 1.78 -27.85 -0.49
C ASP A 219 1.67 -26.33 -0.62
N MET A 220 1.95 -25.60 0.47
CA MET A 220 2.09 -24.14 0.43
C MET A 220 3.32 -23.73 -0.40
N PRO A 221 3.26 -22.60 -1.15
CA PRO A 221 4.41 -22.12 -1.91
C PRO A 221 5.61 -21.92 -0.98
N THR A 222 6.82 -22.23 -1.43
CA THR A 222 8.07 -21.89 -0.71
C THR A 222 8.80 -20.79 -1.46
N TYR A 223 9.15 -19.74 -0.75
CA TYR A 223 9.83 -18.58 -1.33
C TYR A 223 11.33 -18.69 -1.13
N GLU A 224 12.06 -18.53 -2.22
CA GLU A 224 13.51 -18.71 -2.26
C GLU A 224 14.16 -17.52 -2.98
N TYR A 225 15.42 -17.27 -2.65
CA TYR A 225 16.25 -16.28 -3.30
C TYR A 225 17.41 -16.95 -4.02
N VAL A 226 17.51 -16.74 -5.33
CA VAL A 226 18.52 -17.33 -6.20
C VAL A 226 19.53 -16.25 -6.58
N LEU A 227 20.78 -16.45 -6.21
CA LEU A 227 21.89 -15.57 -6.59
C LEU A 227 22.29 -15.83 -8.05
N LYS A 228 22.58 -14.79 -8.83
CA LYS A 228 22.96 -14.96 -10.24
C LYS A 228 24.26 -15.77 -10.42
N GLU A 229 25.22 -15.57 -9.53
CA GLU A 229 26.56 -16.17 -9.62
C GLU A 229 26.61 -17.60 -9.06
N GLN A 230 25.66 -17.96 -8.21
CA GLN A 230 25.59 -19.27 -7.56
C GLN A 230 24.24 -19.88 -7.91
N LYS A 231 24.21 -21.04 -8.58
CA LYS A 231 22.96 -21.81 -8.84
C LYS A 231 22.30 -22.34 -7.55
N THR A 232 22.66 -21.79 -6.40
CA THR A 232 22.18 -22.15 -5.07
C THR A 232 21.00 -21.25 -4.73
N ALA A 233 19.88 -21.87 -4.40
CA ALA A 233 18.73 -21.18 -3.83
C ALA A 233 18.91 -21.08 -2.31
N LEU A 234 18.66 -19.90 -1.76
CA LEU A 234 18.56 -19.65 -0.33
C LEU A 234 17.09 -19.58 0.05
N ASP A 235 16.71 -20.15 1.19
CA ASP A 235 15.43 -19.81 1.81
C ASP A 235 15.40 -18.31 2.11
N LEU A 236 14.25 -17.63 2.00
CA LEU A 236 14.13 -16.23 2.37
C LEU A 236 14.57 -15.96 3.82
N ILE A 237 14.42 -16.94 4.72
CA ILE A 237 14.91 -16.84 6.11
C ILE A 237 16.44 -16.65 6.16
N ALA A 238 17.17 -17.21 5.20
CA ALA A 238 18.62 -17.12 5.09
C ALA A 238 19.09 -16.00 4.14
N ALA A 239 18.16 -15.30 3.48
CA ALA A 239 18.48 -14.17 2.61
C ALA A 239 18.76 -12.90 3.44
N SER A 240 19.26 -11.84 2.79
CA SER A 240 19.44 -10.55 3.46
C SER A 240 18.08 -9.94 3.84
N SER A 241 18.06 -9.12 4.88
CA SER A 241 16.83 -8.46 5.33
C SER A 241 16.18 -7.62 4.24
N ALA A 242 16.96 -6.90 3.43
CA ALA A 242 16.46 -6.16 2.26
C ALA A 242 15.74 -7.07 1.25
N VAL A 243 16.22 -8.31 1.05
CA VAL A 243 15.56 -9.28 0.18
C VAL A 243 14.22 -9.69 0.78
N ALA A 244 14.20 -10.12 2.05
CA ALA A 244 12.96 -10.50 2.72
C ALA A 244 11.92 -9.36 2.78
N GLU A 245 12.36 -8.11 2.92
CA GLU A 245 11.49 -6.92 2.94
C GLU A 245 10.87 -6.59 1.58
N LEU A 246 11.59 -6.79 0.48
CA LEU A 246 11.10 -6.46 -0.88
C LEU A 246 10.52 -7.66 -1.63
N SER A 247 10.76 -8.90 -1.18
CA SER A 247 10.13 -10.10 -1.75
C SER A 247 8.60 -9.99 -1.85
N PRO A 248 7.86 -9.53 -0.83
CA PRO A 248 6.41 -9.31 -0.95
C PRO A 248 6.04 -8.41 -2.11
N LEU A 249 6.74 -7.29 -2.30
CA LEU A 249 6.45 -6.36 -3.40
C LEU A 249 6.70 -7.04 -4.75
N ILE A 250 7.78 -7.81 -4.89
CA ILE A 250 8.05 -8.61 -6.09
C ILE A 250 6.91 -9.59 -6.35
N LEU A 251 6.43 -10.30 -5.33
CA LEU A 251 5.32 -11.25 -5.48
C LEU A 251 4.04 -10.57 -5.92
N TYR A 252 3.74 -9.39 -5.35
CA TYR A 252 2.54 -8.63 -5.70
C TYR A 252 2.60 -8.17 -7.15
N LEU A 253 3.70 -7.55 -7.57
CA LEU A 253 3.88 -7.05 -8.93
C LEU A 253 3.93 -8.18 -9.98
N ARG A 254 4.51 -9.33 -9.64
CA ARG A 254 4.73 -10.45 -10.58
C ARG A 254 3.57 -11.44 -10.66
N HIS A 255 2.78 -11.61 -9.60
CA HIS A 255 1.80 -12.70 -9.53
C HIS A 255 0.40 -12.26 -9.08
N ILE A 256 0.27 -11.30 -8.17
CA ILE A 256 -1.02 -11.00 -7.52
C ILE A 256 -1.78 -9.88 -8.24
N ILE A 257 -1.07 -8.83 -8.65
CA ILE A 257 -1.67 -7.67 -9.31
C ILE A 257 -1.76 -7.94 -10.82
N VAL A 258 -2.90 -8.48 -11.25
CA VAL A 258 -3.11 -8.97 -12.63
C VAL A 258 -3.82 -7.99 -13.56
N TYR A 259 -4.51 -6.99 -13.02
CA TYR A 259 -5.24 -6.01 -13.82
C TYR A 259 -4.34 -4.80 -14.14
N GLU A 260 -4.52 -4.18 -15.31
CA GLU A 260 -3.78 -2.96 -15.71
C GLU A 260 -4.21 -1.74 -14.90
N LYS A 261 -5.52 -1.56 -14.76
CA LYS A 261 -6.12 -0.41 -14.07
C LYS A 261 -6.63 -0.85 -12.72
N ASP A 262 -7.01 0.13 -11.92
CA ASP A 262 -7.88 -0.12 -10.78
C ASP A 262 -7.22 -0.92 -9.63
N ASN A 263 -5.91 -0.81 -9.48
CA ASN A 263 -5.17 -1.40 -8.37
C ASN A 263 -4.70 -0.31 -7.40
N PHE A 264 -4.93 -0.54 -6.12
CA PHE A 264 -4.44 0.29 -5.03
C PHE A 264 -3.45 -0.51 -4.22
N LEU A 265 -2.23 -0.01 -4.09
CA LEU A 265 -1.22 -0.61 -3.24
C LEU A 265 -0.89 0.36 -2.10
N ILE A 266 -0.95 -0.15 -0.88
CA ILE A 266 -0.47 0.57 0.30
C ILE A 266 0.77 -0.16 0.79
N ILE A 267 1.87 0.55 0.93
CA ILE A 267 3.13 -0.01 1.44
C ILE A 267 3.51 0.75 2.71
N ASP A 268 3.58 0.01 3.81
CA ASP A 268 3.89 0.54 5.13
C ASP A 268 5.38 0.34 5.42
N GLU A 269 6.10 1.43 5.65
CA GLU A 269 7.55 1.47 5.86
C GLU A 269 8.33 0.72 4.74
N PRO A 270 8.20 1.14 3.46
CA PRO A 270 8.93 0.54 2.33
C PRO A 270 10.46 0.62 2.47
N GLU A 271 10.97 1.55 3.28
CA GLU A 271 12.40 1.79 3.52
C GLU A 271 13.09 0.80 4.46
N LEU A 272 12.33 -0.04 5.19
CA LEU A 272 12.92 -0.92 6.20
C LEU A 272 13.99 -1.82 5.59
N SER A 273 15.14 -1.88 6.25
CA SER A 273 16.34 -2.61 5.81
C SER A 273 16.96 -2.16 4.47
N LEU A 274 16.49 -1.07 3.86
CA LEU A 274 17.02 -0.54 2.60
C LEU A 274 17.99 0.61 2.84
N HIS A 275 19.15 0.54 2.18
CA HIS A 275 20.07 1.67 2.07
C HIS A 275 19.40 2.83 1.29
N PRO A 276 19.72 4.11 1.56
CA PRO A 276 19.13 5.26 0.85
C PRO A 276 19.15 5.15 -0.68
N GLU A 277 20.24 4.62 -1.26
CA GLU A 277 20.32 4.40 -2.72
C GLU A 277 19.25 3.40 -3.21
N ALA A 278 18.99 2.33 -2.46
CA ALA A 278 17.94 1.36 -2.78
C ALA A 278 16.54 1.95 -2.61
N GLN A 279 16.35 2.85 -1.64
CA GLN A 279 15.09 3.59 -1.47
C GLN A 279 14.82 4.49 -2.69
N ALA A 280 15.84 5.19 -3.20
CA ALA A 280 15.71 6.02 -4.40
C ALA A 280 15.36 5.18 -5.65
N LYS A 281 16.01 4.02 -5.83
CA LYS A 281 15.67 3.07 -6.90
C LYS A 281 14.25 2.53 -6.77
N LEU A 282 13.83 2.19 -5.54
CA LEU A 282 12.47 1.73 -5.26
C LEU A 282 11.44 2.80 -5.65
N VAL A 283 11.65 4.05 -5.25
CA VAL A 283 10.75 5.17 -5.63
C VAL A 283 10.68 5.33 -7.14
N SER A 284 11.82 5.23 -7.85
CA SER A 284 11.84 5.27 -9.33
C SER A 284 10.97 4.17 -9.95
N ILE A 285 11.06 2.94 -9.45
CA ILE A 285 10.26 1.80 -9.92
C ILE A 285 8.77 2.02 -9.61
N LEU A 286 8.45 2.55 -8.43
CA LEU A 286 7.07 2.86 -8.03
C LEU A 286 6.46 4.00 -8.84
N VAL A 287 7.25 5.00 -9.23
CA VAL A 287 6.81 6.05 -10.16
C VAL A 287 6.45 5.45 -11.53
N GLU A 288 7.24 4.49 -12.03
CA GLU A 288 6.88 3.77 -13.25
C GLU A 288 5.58 2.97 -13.09
N ALA A 289 5.38 2.28 -11.96
CA ALA A 289 4.14 1.58 -11.66
C ALA A 289 2.93 2.54 -11.68
N VAL A 290 3.08 3.72 -11.08
CA VAL A 290 2.03 4.75 -11.07
C VAL A 290 1.76 5.29 -12.48
N ASN A 291 2.78 5.46 -13.30
CA ASN A 291 2.62 5.86 -14.69
C ASN A 291 1.93 4.78 -15.54
N GLN A 292 2.02 3.52 -15.14
CA GLN A 292 1.30 2.39 -15.72
C GLN A 292 -0.11 2.18 -15.14
N GLY A 293 -0.57 3.02 -14.21
CA GLY A 293 -1.95 3.01 -13.70
C GLY A 293 -2.12 2.53 -12.25
N LEU A 294 -1.04 2.10 -11.58
CA LEU A 294 -1.09 1.77 -10.16
C LEU A 294 -1.41 3.03 -9.33
N LYS A 295 -2.32 2.91 -8.37
CA LYS A 295 -2.51 3.92 -7.34
C LYS A 295 -1.80 3.45 -6.07
N LEU A 296 -1.10 4.36 -5.39
CA LEU A 296 -0.13 4.03 -4.35
C LEU A 296 -0.29 4.95 -3.13
N ILE A 297 -0.19 4.36 -1.93
CA ILE A 297 0.14 5.06 -0.70
C ILE A 297 1.44 4.49 -0.15
N LEU A 298 2.42 5.35 0.10
CA LEU A 298 3.58 5.02 0.94
C LEU A 298 3.39 5.62 2.32
N VAL A 299 3.48 4.79 3.35
CA VAL A 299 3.60 5.26 4.74
C VAL A 299 5.06 5.16 5.12
N THR A 300 5.69 6.27 5.48
CA THR A 300 7.15 6.32 5.64
C THR A 300 7.55 7.34 6.70
N HIS A 301 8.73 7.16 7.25
CA HIS A 301 9.44 8.19 8.01
C HIS A 301 10.74 8.63 7.30
N SER A 302 11.04 8.08 6.11
CA SER A 302 12.27 8.33 5.39
C SER A 302 12.26 9.66 4.61
N PRO A 303 13.16 10.61 4.93
CA PRO A 303 13.35 11.79 4.11
C PRO A 303 13.90 11.43 2.71
N TYR A 304 14.68 10.35 2.59
CA TYR A 304 15.24 9.92 1.31
C TYR A 304 14.17 9.52 0.29
N ILE A 305 13.03 8.99 0.75
CA ILE A 305 11.89 8.71 -0.13
C ILE A 305 11.27 10.00 -0.67
N ILE A 306 11.19 11.05 0.16
CA ILE A 306 10.69 12.37 -0.26
C ILE A 306 11.64 13.02 -1.25
N GLU A 307 12.94 13.03 -0.95
CA GLU A 307 13.97 13.56 -1.86
C GLU A 307 13.97 12.82 -3.21
N ALA A 308 13.88 11.49 -3.19
CA ALA A 308 13.78 10.70 -4.40
C ALA A 308 12.52 11.05 -5.21
N LEU A 309 11.37 11.22 -4.56
CA LEU A 309 10.13 11.62 -5.24
C LEU A 309 10.21 13.05 -5.82
N ASN A 310 10.87 13.96 -5.11
CA ASN A 310 11.17 15.32 -5.58
C ASN A 310 12.04 15.31 -6.85
N ASN A 311 12.99 14.37 -6.97
CA ASN A 311 13.77 14.21 -8.21
C ASN A 311 12.87 13.90 -9.42
N HIS A 312 11.83 13.06 -9.24
CA HIS A 312 10.90 12.70 -10.31
C HIS A 312 9.93 13.84 -10.67
N LEU A 313 9.49 14.63 -9.69
CA LEU A 313 8.70 15.85 -9.92
C LEU A 313 9.53 16.91 -10.65
N LEU A 314 10.76 17.16 -10.20
CA LEU A 314 11.67 18.10 -10.85
C LEU A 314 12.01 17.65 -12.27
N ARG A 315 12.21 16.34 -12.49
CA ARG A 315 12.41 15.76 -13.83
C ARG A 315 11.28 16.12 -14.78
N ASP A 316 10.02 16.12 -14.33
CA ASP A 316 8.88 16.55 -15.15
C ASP A 316 8.96 18.05 -15.49
N LYS A 317 9.28 18.90 -14.50
CA LYS A 317 9.40 20.36 -14.70
C LYS A 317 10.49 20.75 -15.70
N ILE A 318 11.60 20.01 -15.73
CA ILE A 318 12.74 20.30 -16.61
C ILE A 318 12.67 19.57 -17.97
N ASP A 319 11.59 18.83 -18.25
CA ASP A 319 11.44 18.03 -19.47
C ASP A 319 11.46 18.86 -20.76
N LYS A 320 11.18 20.17 -20.65
CA LYS A 320 11.24 21.13 -21.75
C LYS A 320 12.66 21.53 -22.19
N TYR A 321 13.68 21.22 -21.39
CA TYR A 321 15.08 21.56 -21.69
C TYR A 321 15.80 20.41 -22.37
N GLU A 322 16.96 20.69 -22.97
CA GLU A 322 17.85 19.63 -23.43
C GLU A 322 18.54 18.97 -22.24
N LEU A 323 18.28 17.67 -22.05
CA LEU A 323 18.74 16.93 -20.89
C LEU A 323 19.84 15.92 -21.25
N PRO A 324 20.85 15.73 -20.39
CA PRO A 324 21.83 14.66 -20.56
C PRO A 324 21.18 13.28 -20.38
N ASN A 325 21.81 12.25 -20.95
CA ASN A 325 21.24 10.89 -21.03
C ASN A 325 20.94 10.26 -19.67
N ASN A 326 21.73 10.55 -18.64
CA ASN A 326 21.48 10.06 -17.28
C ASN A 326 20.19 10.62 -16.69
N ILE A 327 19.88 11.89 -16.91
CA ILE A 327 18.65 12.54 -16.44
C ILE A 327 17.45 12.09 -17.29
N LYS A 328 17.62 11.91 -18.60
CA LYS A 328 16.55 11.41 -19.49
C LYS A 328 15.98 10.06 -19.06
N LYS A 329 16.82 9.18 -18.46
CA LYS A 329 16.42 7.86 -17.98
C LYS A 329 15.60 7.88 -16.68
N VAL A 330 15.66 8.97 -15.92
CA VAL A 330 14.85 9.11 -14.70
C VAL A 330 13.39 9.23 -15.11
N PRO A 331 12.49 8.34 -14.63
CA PRO A 331 11.07 8.45 -14.93
C PRO A 331 10.52 9.74 -14.33
N LYS A 332 9.57 10.38 -15.01
CA LYS A 332 8.95 11.63 -14.55
C LYS A 332 7.56 11.35 -14.00
N ILE A 333 7.12 12.16 -13.04
CA ILE A 333 5.75 12.13 -12.53
C ILE A 333 5.22 13.55 -12.45
N SER A 334 3.99 13.76 -12.91
CA SER A 334 3.38 15.10 -12.88
C SER A 334 2.93 15.45 -11.46
N TYR A 335 3.03 16.72 -11.12
CA TYR A 335 2.63 17.25 -9.81
C TYR A 335 1.17 16.87 -9.45
N GLU A 336 0.29 16.88 -10.44
CA GLU A 336 -1.13 16.60 -10.27
C GLU A 336 -1.42 15.15 -9.87
N LYS A 337 -0.47 14.23 -10.10
CA LYS A 337 -0.55 12.82 -9.70
C LYS A 337 -0.01 12.56 -8.29
N VAL A 338 0.68 13.52 -7.66
CA VAL A 338 1.35 13.31 -6.37
C VAL A 338 0.63 14.07 -5.25
N GLY A 339 0.49 13.42 -4.09
CA GLY A 339 0.08 14.02 -2.84
C GLY A 339 1.07 13.66 -1.73
N SER A 340 1.40 14.62 -0.86
CA SER A 340 2.30 14.38 0.27
C SER A 340 1.72 15.03 1.52
N TYR A 341 1.64 14.24 2.59
CA TYR A 341 0.92 14.58 3.80
C TYR A 341 1.79 14.31 5.04
N LEU A 342 2.10 15.38 5.78
CA LEU A 342 2.86 15.32 7.02
C LEU A 342 1.92 15.08 8.21
N PHE A 343 2.16 14.00 8.94
CA PHE A 343 1.48 13.63 10.17
C PHE A 343 2.31 14.09 11.35
N GLU A 344 1.87 15.16 11.99
CA GLU A 344 2.56 15.81 13.11
C GLU A 344 1.54 16.44 14.04
N ASP A 345 1.82 16.44 15.36
CA ASP A 345 0.98 17.09 16.37
C ASP A 345 -0.51 16.70 16.30
N LYS A 346 -0.79 15.42 15.97
CA LYS A 346 -2.14 14.87 15.81
C LYS A 346 -2.94 15.51 14.66
N THR A 347 -2.25 16.16 13.71
CA THR A 347 -2.83 16.75 12.51
C THR A 347 -2.22 16.14 11.25
N ILE A 348 -2.90 16.31 10.12
CA ILE A 348 -2.40 15.94 8.80
C ILE A 348 -2.29 17.23 7.99
N LYS A 349 -1.07 17.60 7.60
CA LYS A 349 -0.77 18.82 6.84
C LYS A 349 -0.40 18.42 5.41
N ASN A 350 -1.01 19.02 4.40
CA ASN A 350 -0.55 18.89 3.01
C ASN A 350 0.78 19.65 2.87
N ILE A 351 1.82 18.98 2.38
CA ILE A 351 3.17 19.55 2.19
C ILE A 351 3.57 19.62 0.71
N MET A 352 2.62 19.55 -0.21
CA MET A 352 2.85 19.87 -1.61
C MET A 352 2.97 21.40 -1.76
N ASN A 353 4.03 21.86 -2.42
CA ASN A 353 4.25 23.28 -2.69
C ASN A 353 3.70 23.65 -4.08
N GLU A 354 2.70 24.52 -4.11
CA GLU A 354 2.03 24.92 -5.36
C GLU A 354 2.90 25.79 -6.28
N GLU A 355 3.76 26.64 -5.70
CA GLU A 355 4.66 27.53 -6.46
C GLU A 355 5.79 26.73 -7.12
N PHE A 356 6.47 25.90 -6.33
CA PHE A 356 7.60 25.10 -6.79
C PHE A 356 7.18 23.75 -7.40
N LYS A 357 5.90 23.37 -7.35
CA LYS A 357 5.39 22.08 -7.89
C LYS A 357 6.23 20.87 -7.44
N ILE A 358 6.68 20.88 -6.19
CA ILE A 358 7.46 19.82 -5.53
C ILE A 358 6.92 19.62 -4.11
N ILE A 359 7.44 18.64 -3.37
CA ILE A 359 7.16 18.46 -1.95
C ILE A 359 8.06 19.40 -1.15
N ASP A 360 7.48 20.14 -0.20
CA ASP A 360 8.22 21.00 0.73
C ASP A 360 8.86 20.15 1.84
N ASP A 361 10.10 19.72 1.59
CA ASP A 361 10.91 18.92 2.51
C ASP A 361 11.44 19.71 3.71
N LYS A 362 11.45 21.05 3.65
CA LYS A 362 11.88 21.92 4.77
C LYS A 362 10.98 21.81 5.98
N LEU A 363 9.74 21.34 5.80
CA LEU A 363 8.80 21.06 6.88
C LEU A 363 9.14 19.78 7.67
N LEU A 364 10.12 18.99 7.23
CA LEU A 364 10.62 17.81 7.96
C LEU A 364 11.61 18.22 9.07
N ASN A 365 11.24 19.20 9.89
CA ASN A 365 12.06 19.79 10.96
C ASN A 365 12.63 18.77 11.93
N THR A 366 11.95 17.63 12.11
CA THR A 366 12.42 16.57 12.98
C THR A 366 13.74 15.95 12.54
N PHE A 367 14.09 15.98 11.25
CA PHE A 367 15.38 15.51 10.75
C PHE A 367 16.44 16.62 10.75
N ASN A 368 16.05 17.86 10.46
CA ASN A 368 16.92 19.03 10.61
C ASN A 368 17.44 19.14 12.05
N SER A 369 16.69 18.70 13.06
CA SER A 369 17.12 18.74 14.46
C SER A 369 18.40 17.92 14.76
N ILE A 370 18.66 16.83 14.03
CA ILE A 370 19.88 16.03 14.18
C ILE A 370 21.07 16.81 13.59
N GLY A 371 20.91 17.35 12.38
CA GLY A 371 21.90 18.22 11.73
C GLY A 371 22.20 19.46 12.58
N ASN A 372 21.15 20.13 13.08
CA ASN A 372 21.26 21.33 13.91
C ASN A 372 22.12 21.10 15.17
N LEU A 373 22.06 19.91 15.78
CA LEU A 373 22.90 19.60 16.93
C LEU A 373 24.38 19.51 16.51
N TYR A 374 24.67 18.85 15.40
CA TYR A 374 26.02 18.80 14.82
C TYR A 374 26.50 20.19 14.41
N ASP A 375 25.70 20.94 13.65
CA ASP A 375 26.02 22.29 13.18
C ASP A 375 26.29 23.22 14.36
N ARG A 376 25.53 23.08 15.45
CA ARG A 376 25.75 23.83 16.69
C ARG A 376 27.05 23.41 17.38
N MET A 377 27.35 22.11 17.48
CA MET A 377 28.61 21.63 18.06
C MET A 377 29.82 22.06 17.23
N SER A 378 29.73 21.97 15.90
CA SER A 378 30.73 22.44 14.95
C SER A 378 30.95 23.95 15.09
N SER A 379 29.87 24.75 15.15
CA SER A 379 29.98 26.20 15.37
C SER A 379 30.74 26.52 16.66
N ILE A 380 30.49 25.79 17.75
CA ILE A 380 31.20 25.95 19.03
C ILE A 380 32.70 25.59 18.90
N GLU A 381 33.04 24.52 18.17
CA GLU A 381 34.43 24.13 17.91
C GLU A 381 35.18 25.22 17.14
N TRP A 382 34.58 25.77 16.07
CA TRP A 382 35.14 26.86 15.28
C TRP A 382 35.37 28.13 16.11
N GLU A 383 34.35 28.57 16.86
CA GLU A 383 34.44 29.76 17.75
C GLU A 383 35.52 29.59 18.85
N SER A 384 35.71 28.36 19.35
CA SER A 384 36.73 28.07 20.37
C SER A 384 38.15 28.03 19.78
N SER A 385 38.27 27.67 18.50
CA SER A 385 39.54 27.59 17.76
C SER A 385 40.06 28.98 17.38
N ASP A 386 39.19 29.89 16.95
CA ASP A 386 39.55 31.28 16.62
C ASP A 386 40.03 32.08 17.84
N ASN A 387 39.48 31.79 19.03
CA ASN A 387 39.93 32.40 20.29
C ASN A 387 41.29 31.88 20.78
N GLY A 388 41.79 30.77 20.23
CA GLY A 388 43.12 30.22 20.52
C GLY A 388 44.25 30.85 19.70
N VAL A 389 43.93 31.44 18.53
CA VAL A 389 44.92 32.05 17.61
C VAL A 389 45.23 33.50 17.98
N LEU A 390 44.35 34.18 18.73
CA LEU A 390 44.57 35.55 19.21
C LEU A 390 45.40 35.66 20.51
N ASN A 391 45.80 34.52 21.11
CA ASN A 391 46.54 34.46 22.37
C ASN A 391 47.96 33.85 22.24
N GLN A 392 48.58 33.90 21.05
CA GLN A 392 50.01 33.58 20.87
C GLN A 392 50.82 34.75 20.32
#